data_AF-A0AAE5BTT7-F1
#
_entry.id   AF-A0AAE5BTT7-F1
#
_cell.length_a   1.000
_cell.length_b   1.000
_cell.length_c   1.000
_cell.angle_alpha   90.00
_cell.angle_beta   90.00
_cell.angle_gamma   90.00
#
_symmetry.space_group_name_H-M   'P 1'
#
loop_
_entity.id
_entity.type
_entity.pdbx_description
1 polymer ?
#
loop_
_entity_poly.entity_id
_entity_poly.type
_entity_poly.pdbx_seq_one_letter_code
_entity_poly.pdbx_strand_id
1 'polypeptide(L)'
;MDYPYIIWTFRRTGGTTLATILSHASSHGQAPHEPFNPDRIYGNISKEWNETGDVKKLYSSISEVVERREVIKHCFEIVPMQLNTVLLQETIRLGYRHIILKRRMEVDRLYSLEVASRTGAWGPETAKKKYQALENLGTPSIRLNLRASLTHMAECYLRARWITTEMKRRRAEHAHVDFEDLYPEPEYEPEKICDLLKFVGHSEQKIADLLPFIKQKVSTGNQETHSVDKFIENAAEWRRTVRANWRLISGQGPISN
;
A
#
# COMPACT_ATOMS: atom_id res chain seq x y z
N MET A 1 9.87 -22.94 -10.11
CA MET A 1 9.10 -21.81 -10.67
C MET A 1 8.55 -21.01 -9.52
N ASP A 2 8.47 -19.69 -9.67
CA ASP A 2 7.90 -18.77 -8.70
C ASP A 2 6.36 -18.79 -8.72
N TYR A 3 5.74 -18.27 -7.66
CA TYR A 3 4.29 -18.27 -7.48
C TYR A 3 3.68 -16.93 -7.94
N PRO A 4 2.45 -16.92 -8.49
CA PRO A 4 1.72 -15.66 -8.61
C PRO A 4 1.45 -15.12 -7.21
N TYR A 5 1.40 -13.81 -7.07
CA TYR A 5 1.20 -13.18 -5.78
C TYR A 5 0.38 -11.91 -5.86
N ILE A 6 -0.20 -11.56 -4.72
CA ILE A 6 -0.94 -10.32 -4.52
C ILE A 6 -0.40 -9.56 -3.31
N ILE A 7 -0.05 -8.30 -3.52
CA ILE A 7 0.37 -7.36 -2.48
C ILE A 7 -0.87 -6.60 -2.03
N TRP A 8 -1.37 -6.91 -0.83
CA TRP A 8 -2.44 -6.18 -0.16
C TRP A 8 -1.83 -4.98 0.55
N THR A 9 -2.17 -3.78 0.10
CA THR A 9 -1.58 -2.56 0.66
C THR A 9 -2.56 -1.41 0.83
N PHE A 10 -2.12 -0.39 1.56
CA PHE A 10 -2.76 0.92 1.64
C PHE A 10 -1.98 1.93 0.78
N ARG A 11 -2.55 3.11 0.50
CA ARG A 11 -1.76 4.20 -0.09
C ARG A 11 -0.69 4.66 0.90
N ARG A 12 0.45 5.11 0.34
CA ARG A 12 1.61 5.71 1.05
C ARG A 12 2.36 4.77 2.01
N THR A 13 2.39 3.48 1.67
CA THR A 13 3.11 2.41 2.38
C THR A 13 4.37 1.93 1.65
N GLY A 14 4.80 2.60 0.57
CA GLY A 14 5.91 2.12 -0.28
C GLY A 14 5.52 1.00 -1.26
N GLY A 15 4.21 0.71 -1.42
CA GLY A 15 3.74 -0.39 -2.26
C GLY A 15 4.20 -0.35 -3.71
N THR A 16 4.45 0.82 -4.29
CA THR A 16 5.00 0.91 -5.64
C THR A 16 6.42 0.38 -5.73
N THR A 17 7.32 0.75 -4.81
CA THR A 17 8.70 0.25 -4.80
C THR A 17 8.73 -1.26 -4.60
N LEU A 18 7.98 -1.78 -3.62
CA LEU A 18 7.90 -3.23 -3.39
C LEU A 18 7.36 -3.96 -4.61
N ALA A 19 6.27 -3.48 -5.21
CA ALA A 19 5.69 -4.11 -6.39
C ALA A 19 6.65 -4.09 -7.59
N THR A 20 7.39 -3.00 -7.81
CA THR A 20 8.41 -2.92 -8.86
C THR A 20 9.53 -3.92 -8.63
N ILE A 21 9.99 -4.08 -7.39
CA ILE A 21 11.06 -5.03 -7.06
C ILE A 21 10.60 -6.46 -7.31
N LEU A 22 9.47 -6.85 -6.72
CA LEU A 22 8.97 -8.21 -6.84
C LEU A 22 8.54 -8.55 -8.27
N SER A 23 7.98 -7.59 -9.03
CA SER A 23 7.54 -7.86 -10.40
C SER A 23 8.71 -7.99 -11.36
N HIS A 24 9.80 -7.25 -11.13
CA HIS A 24 11.04 -7.41 -11.90
C HIS A 24 11.65 -8.81 -11.73
N ALA A 25 11.45 -9.44 -10.56
CA ALA A 25 11.88 -10.81 -10.31
C ALA A 25 10.89 -11.85 -10.84
N SER A 26 9.61 -11.53 -11.01
CA SER A 26 8.56 -12.48 -11.35
C SER A 26 8.69 -13.04 -12.78
N SER A 27 8.39 -14.33 -12.97
CA SER A 27 8.15 -14.91 -14.30
C SER A 27 6.70 -14.74 -14.78
N HIS A 28 5.78 -14.46 -13.86
CA HIS A 28 4.39 -14.14 -14.17
C HIS A 28 4.26 -12.72 -14.70
N GLY A 29 3.28 -12.49 -15.58
CA GLY A 29 2.92 -11.14 -16.06
C GLY A 29 2.53 -10.21 -14.91
N GLN A 30 2.60 -8.90 -15.14
CA GLN A 30 2.25 -7.89 -14.14
C GLN A 30 0.98 -7.15 -14.54
N ALA A 31 -0.03 -7.20 -13.67
CA ALA A 31 -1.20 -6.36 -13.83
C ALA A 31 -0.80 -4.87 -13.69
N PRO A 32 -1.32 -3.97 -14.54
CA PRO A 32 -1.04 -2.53 -14.45
C PRO A 32 -1.39 -1.95 -13.07
N HIS A 33 -0.70 -0.88 -12.67
CA HIS A 33 -0.77 -0.22 -11.35
C HIS A 33 -2.17 -0.23 -10.68
N GLU A 34 -2.32 -1.03 -9.62
CA GLU A 34 -3.55 -1.13 -8.79
C GLU A 34 -4.80 -1.35 -9.63
N PRO A 35 -4.90 -2.51 -10.30
CA PRO A 35 -5.75 -2.66 -11.48
C PRO A 35 -7.25 -2.58 -11.17
N PHE A 36 -7.65 -2.84 -9.92
CA PHE A 36 -9.05 -2.77 -9.46
C PHE A 36 -9.50 -1.39 -8.97
N ASN A 37 -8.60 -0.40 -8.93
CA ASN A 37 -9.01 0.97 -8.61
C ASN A 37 -10.03 1.47 -9.65
N PRO A 38 -11.02 2.31 -9.27
CA PRO A 38 -12.14 2.66 -10.15
C PRO A 38 -11.76 3.26 -11.51
N ASP A 39 -10.60 3.90 -11.60
CA ASP A 39 -10.03 4.56 -12.78
C ASP A 39 -9.04 3.68 -13.58
N ARG A 40 -8.92 2.39 -13.23
CA ARG A 40 -7.94 1.45 -13.81
C ARG A 40 -8.59 0.34 -14.63
N ILE A 41 -7.74 -0.51 -15.20
CA ILE A 41 -8.10 -1.52 -16.20
C ILE A 41 -9.24 -2.46 -15.77
N TYR A 42 -9.33 -2.80 -14.47
CA TYR A 42 -10.39 -3.62 -13.88
C TYR A 42 -11.31 -2.80 -12.96
N GLY A 43 -11.23 -1.47 -12.99
CA GLY A 43 -12.06 -0.57 -12.21
C GLY A 43 -13.56 -0.68 -12.53
N ASN A 44 -13.90 -1.12 -13.75
CA ASN A 44 -15.28 -1.37 -14.13
C ASN A 44 -15.94 -2.49 -13.29
N ILE A 45 -15.18 -3.47 -12.78
CA ILE A 45 -15.72 -4.50 -11.88
C ILE A 45 -16.25 -3.85 -10.59
N SER A 46 -15.49 -2.91 -10.02
CA SER A 46 -15.91 -2.14 -8.85
C SER A 46 -17.15 -1.29 -9.13
N LYS A 47 -17.24 -0.67 -10.31
CA LYS A 47 -18.38 0.16 -10.72
C LYS A 47 -19.64 -0.66 -10.91
N GLU A 48 -19.55 -1.74 -11.69
CA GLU A 48 -20.66 -2.64 -11.95
C GLU A 48 -21.20 -3.26 -10.66
N TRP A 49 -20.33 -3.64 -9.72
CA TRP A 49 -20.74 -4.08 -8.40
C TRP A 49 -21.53 -3.00 -7.63
N ASN A 50 -21.05 -1.76 -7.61
CA ASN A 50 -21.73 -0.67 -6.91
C ASN A 50 -23.08 -0.31 -7.54
N GLU A 51 -23.23 -0.51 -8.86
CA GLU A 51 -24.47 -0.23 -9.60
C GLU A 51 -25.50 -1.36 -9.44
N THR A 52 -25.07 -2.61 -9.52
CA THR A 52 -25.97 -3.76 -9.66
C THR A 52 -26.09 -4.63 -8.40
N GLY A 53 -25.04 -4.67 -7.57
CA GLY A 53 -24.95 -5.64 -6.48
C GLY A 53 -24.95 -7.11 -6.94
N ASP A 54 -24.68 -7.40 -8.21
CA ASP A 54 -24.70 -8.78 -8.73
C ASP A 54 -23.48 -9.56 -8.26
N VAL A 55 -23.72 -10.42 -7.27
CA VAL A 55 -22.68 -11.28 -6.68
C VAL A 55 -22.14 -12.27 -7.70
N LYS A 56 -22.98 -12.90 -8.53
CA LYS A 56 -22.52 -13.91 -9.49
C LYS A 56 -21.59 -13.28 -10.51
N LYS A 57 -21.96 -12.11 -11.01
CA LYS A 57 -21.15 -11.33 -11.94
C LYS A 57 -19.81 -10.93 -11.32
N LEU A 58 -19.82 -10.44 -10.07
CA LEU A 58 -18.59 -10.10 -9.34
C LEU A 58 -17.62 -11.29 -9.25
N TYR A 59 -18.11 -12.48 -8.88
CA TYR A 59 -17.30 -13.69 -8.84
C TYR A 59 -16.76 -14.06 -10.22
N SER A 60 -17.59 -14.11 -11.26
CA SER A 60 -17.13 -14.48 -12.61
C SER A 60 -16.07 -13.50 -13.13
N SER A 61 -16.27 -12.20 -12.93
CA SER A 61 -15.35 -11.16 -13.42
C SER A 61 -14.01 -11.18 -12.69
N ILE A 62 -14.01 -11.43 -11.38
CA ILE A 62 -12.75 -11.56 -10.63
C ILE A 62 -12.01 -12.85 -11.01
N SER A 63 -12.73 -13.97 -11.15
CA SER A 63 -12.12 -15.26 -11.55
C SER A 63 -11.40 -15.12 -12.89
N GLU A 64 -12.05 -14.52 -13.89
CA GLU A 64 -11.46 -14.30 -15.22
C GLU A 64 -10.15 -13.51 -15.16
N VAL A 65 -10.07 -12.51 -14.28
CA VAL A 65 -8.86 -11.70 -14.11
C VAL A 65 -7.75 -12.53 -13.44
N VAL A 66 -8.04 -13.19 -12.32
CA VAL A 66 -6.99 -13.88 -11.54
C VAL A 66 -6.53 -15.21 -12.18
N GLU A 67 -7.32 -15.79 -13.08
CA GLU A 67 -6.93 -16.95 -13.89
C GLU A 67 -5.76 -16.66 -14.84
N ARG A 68 -5.50 -15.38 -15.14
CA ARG A 68 -4.31 -14.93 -15.88
C ARG A 68 -3.01 -15.10 -15.10
N ARG A 69 -3.10 -15.37 -13.79
CA ARG A 69 -1.97 -15.57 -12.88
C ARG A 69 -0.99 -14.39 -12.81
N GLU A 70 -1.43 -13.18 -13.17
CA GLU A 70 -0.60 -11.99 -13.07
C GLU A 70 -0.29 -11.65 -11.61
N VAL A 71 0.85 -11.01 -11.37
CA VAL A 71 1.19 -10.40 -10.09
C VAL A 71 0.41 -9.11 -9.91
N ILE A 72 -0.17 -8.92 -8.73
CA ILE A 72 -1.12 -7.84 -8.47
C ILE A 72 -0.66 -7.01 -7.28
N LYS A 73 -0.56 -5.68 -7.46
CA LYS A 73 -0.56 -4.73 -6.33
C LYS A 73 -2.00 -4.29 -6.11
N HIS A 74 -2.58 -4.54 -4.94
CA HIS A 74 -3.98 -4.23 -4.64
C HIS A 74 -4.13 -3.27 -3.47
N CYS A 75 -4.62 -2.06 -3.76
CA CYS A 75 -4.92 -1.06 -2.75
C CYS A 75 -6.32 -1.30 -2.17
N PHE A 76 -6.40 -2.10 -1.12
CA PHE A 76 -7.67 -2.62 -0.64
C PHE A 76 -8.50 -1.62 0.19
N GLU A 77 -8.03 -0.38 0.39
CA GLU A 77 -8.79 0.68 1.09
C GLU A 77 -9.76 1.47 0.21
N ILE A 78 -9.52 1.55 -1.10
CA ILE A 78 -10.32 2.39 -2.03
C ILE A 78 -11.27 1.59 -2.92
N VAL A 79 -11.44 0.30 -2.63
CA VAL A 79 -12.36 -0.59 -3.34
C VAL A 79 -13.43 -1.16 -2.39
N PRO A 80 -14.58 -1.60 -2.89
CA PRO A 80 -15.63 -2.22 -2.08
C PRO A 80 -15.14 -3.46 -1.31
N MET A 81 -15.66 -3.67 -0.09
CA MET A 81 -15.25 -4.80 0.75
C MET A 81 -15.62 -6.15 0.14
N GLN A 82 -16.73 -6.22 -0.58
CA GLN A 82 -17.18 -7.42 -1.27
C GLN A 82 -16.19 -7.82 -2.38
N LEU A 83 -15.68 -6.84 -3.15
CA LEU A 83 -14.62 -7.09 -4.12
C LEU A 83 -13.36 -7.64 -3.43
N ASN A 84 -12.92 -7.03 -2.33
CA ASN A 84 -11.76 -7.53 -1.56
C ASN A 84 -11.98 -8.98 -1.10
N THR A 85 -13.20 -9.30 -0.65
CA THR A 85 -13.57 -10.62 -0.16
C THR A 85 -13.51 -11.66 -1.28
N VAL A 86 -14.08 -11.37 -2.45
CA VAL A 86 -14.06 -12.28 -3.60
C VAL A 86 -12.64 -12.42 -4.15
N LEU A 87 -11.90 -11.32 -4.29
CA LEU A 87 -10.51 -11.34 -4.75
C LEU A 87 -9.63 -12.21 -3.85
N LEU A 88 -9.77 -12.09 -2.52
CA LEU A 88 -9.05 -12.93 -1.58
C LEU A 88 -9.40 -14.42 -1.77
N GLN A 89 -10.68 -14.74 -1.97
CA GLN A 89 -11.11 -16.13 -2.15
C GLN A 89 -10.56 -16.75 -3.43
N GLU A 90 -10.67 -16.05 -4.55
CA GLU A 90 -10.22 -16.55 -5.84
C GLU A 90 -8.69 -16.67 -5.91
N THR A 91 -7.97 -15.71 -5.33
CA THR A 91 -6.50 -15.78 -5.26
C THR A 91 -6.01 -16.93 -4.37
N ILE A 92 -6.68 -17.19 -3.22
CA ILE A 92 -6.40 -18.38 -2.40
C ILE A 92 -6.67 -19.66 -3.20
N ARG A 93 -7.81 -19.75 -3.89
CA ARG A 93 -8.19 -20.93 -4.69
C ARG A 93 -7.15 -21.25 -5.76
N LEU A 94 -6.54 -20.24 -6.37
CA LEU A 94 -5.52 -20.40 -7.43
C LEU A 94 -4.08 -20.54 -6.90
N GLY A 95 -3.91 -20.58 -5.58
CA GLY A 95 -2.61 -20.78 -4.94
C GLY A 95 -1.68 -19.56 -5.03
N TYR A 96 -2.25 -18.35 -5.03
CA TYR A 96 -1.45 -17.13 -4.91
C TYR A 96 -0.74 -17.07 -3.56
N ARG A 97 0.45 -16.48 -3.54
CA ARG A 97 1.10 -16.01 -2.31
C ARG A 97 0.56 -14.63 -1.95
N HIS A 98 0.29 -14.41 -0.67
CA HIS A 98 -0.28 -13.14 -0.21
C HIS A 98 0.76 -12.33 0.56
N ILE A 99 0.97 -11.07 0.18
CA ILE A 99 1.88 -10.17 0.89
C ILE A 99 1.04 -9.05 1.47
N ILE A 100 1.05 -8.90 2.79
CA ILE A 100 0.43 -7.76 3.47
C ILE A 100 1.51 -6.70 3.67
N LEU A 101 1.36 -5.55 3.02
CA LEU A 101 2.25 -4.41 3.18
C LEU A 101 1.55 -3.30 3.97
N LYS A 102 2.06 -3.03 5.17
CA LYS A 102 1.59 -1.95 6.05
C LYS A 102 2.69 -0.92 6.27
N ARG A 103 2.41 0.09 7.10
CA ARG A 103 3.38 1.04 7.62
C ARG A 103 3.18 1.12 9.12
N ARG A 104 4.22 0.89 9.92
CA ARG A 104 4.14 0.92 11.40
C ARG A 104 3.75 2.32 11.87
N MET A 105 4.32 3.35 11.24
CA MET A 105 4.04 4.75 11.53
C MET A 105 2.78 5.24 10.79
N GLU A 106 1.60 4.78 11.22
CA GLU A 106 0.31 5.07 10.58
C GLU A 106 -0.02 6.58 10.53
N VAL A 107 0.35 7.34 11.56
CA VAL A 107 0.16 8.79 11.60
C VAL A 107 0.94 9.47 10.46
N ASP A 108 2.17 9.02 10.20
CA ASP A 108 3.02 9.57 9.14
C ASP A 108 2.56 9.11 7.76
N ARG A 109 2.06 7.87 7.65
CA ARG A 109 1.38 7.37 6.43
C ARG A 109 0.21 8.29 6.06
N LEU A 110 -0.67 8.54 7.02
CA LEU A 110 -1.89 9.32 6.81
C LEU A 110 -1.59 10.80 6.55
N TYR A 111 -0.58 11.35 7.23
CA TYR A 111 -0.07 12.69 6.94
C TYR A 111 0.40 12.77 5.49
N SER A 112 1.22 11.81 5.06
CA SER A 112 1.71 11.72 3.69
C SER A 112 0.58 11.58 2.66
N LEU A 113 -0.50 10.88 3.01
CA LEU A 113 -1.67 10.75 2.17
C LEU A 113 -2.44 12.07 2.03
N GLU A 114 -2.69 12.79 3.12
CA GLU A 114 -3.36 14.09 3.07
C GLU A 114 -2.54 15.09 2.26
N VAL A 115 -1.22 15.15 2.47
CA VAL A 115 -0.33 16.03 1.69
C VAL A 115 -0.40 15.70 0.20
N ALA A 116 -0.29 14.42 -0.16
CA ALA A 116 -0.38 13.98 -1.55
C ALA A 116 -1.75 14.33 -2.17
N SER A 117 -2.83 14.19 -1.40
CA SER A 117 -4.19 14.49 -1.86
C SER A 117 -4.41 15.98 -2.11
N ARG A 118 -3.74 16.86 -1.37
CA ARG A 118 -3.86 18.32 -1.55
C ARG A 118 -2.93 18.87 -2.63
N THR A 119 -1.77 18.27 -2.80
CA THR A 119 -0.71 18.78 -3.70
C THR A 119 -0.65 18.05 -5.05
N GLY A 120 -1.24 16.85 -5.13
CA GLY A 120 -1.05 15.93 -6.25
C GLY A 120 0.31 15.21 -6.26
N ALA A 121 1.09 15.30 -5.18
CA ALA A 121 2.43 14.69 -5.04
C ALA A 121 2.38 13.17 -4.76
N TRP A 122 1.88 12.41 -5.73
CA TRP A 122 1.69 10.95 -5.58
C TRP A 122 2.96 10.11 -5.80
N GLY A 123 3.98 10.63 -6.49
CA GLY A 123 5.24 9.96 -6.84
C GLY A 123 6.47 10.84 -6.55
N PRO A 124 7.69 10.29 -6.45
CA PRO A 124 8.90 11.09 -6.17
C PRO A 124 9.13 12.23 -7.18
N GLU A 125 8.95 11.95 -8.47
CA GLU A 125 9.11 12.94 -9.54
C GLU A 125 8.09 14.07 -9.45
N THR A 126 6.82 13.74 -9.16
CA THR A 126 5.76 14.74 -9.01
C THR A 126 5.91 15.51 -7.70
N ALA A 127 6.32 14.85 -6.61
CA ALA A 127 6.60 15.48 -5.32
C ALA A 127 7.66 16.56 -5.45
N LYS A 128 8.83 16.27 -6.05
CA LYS A 128 9.90 17.25 -6.24
C LYS A 128 9.40 18.53 -6.93
N LYS A 129 8.67 18.38 -8.05
CA LYS A 129 8.12 19.51 -8.81
C LYS A 129 7.07 20.29 -8.01
N LYS A 130 6.15 19.60 -7.35
CA LYS A 130 5.06 20.22 -6.60
C LYS A 130 5.56 20.94 -5.34
N TYR A 131 6.53 20.36 -4.64
CA TYR A 131 7.07 20.94 -3.42
C TYR A 131 7.91 22.17 -3.72
N GLN A 132 8.74 22.14 -4.77
CA GLN A 132 9.45 23.33 -5.23
C GLN A 132 8.48 24.47 -5.62
N ALA A 133 7.34 24.15 -6.22
CA ALA A 133 6.32 25.15 -6.52
C ALA A 133 5.70 25.77 -5.25
N LEU A 134 5.51 24.99 -4.18
CA LEU A 134 5.08 25.51 -2.88
C LEU A 134 6.13 26.42 -2.26
N GLU A 135 7.42 26.08 -2.39
CA GLU A 135 8.50 26.94 -1.90
C GLU A 135 8.50 28.32 -2.56
N ASN A 136 8.23 28.37 -3.86
CA ASN A 136 8.15 29.63 -4.59
C ASN A 136 6.94 30.49 -4.19
N LEU A 137 5.87 29.91 -3.64
CA LEU A 137 4.71 30.66 -3.14
C LEU A 137 4.97 31.32 -1.78
N GLY A 138 5.94 30.82 -1.00
CA GLY A 138 6.46 31.46 0.21
C GLY A 138 5.55 31.49 1.44
N THR A 139 4.26 31.19 1.32
CA THR A 139 3.31 31.24 2.45
C THR A 139 2.59 29.89 2.70
N PRO A 140 2.31 29.53 3.97
CA PRO A 140 1.47 28.39 4.28
C PRO A 140 0.10 28.54 3.62
N SER A 141 -0.33 27.48 2.94
CA SER A 141 -1.57 27.49 2.13
C SER A 141 -2.30 26.15 2.12
N ILE A 142 -1.76 25.14 2.80
CA ILE A 142 -2.34 23.80 2.86
C ILE A 142 -2.95 23.58 4.23
N ARG A 143 -4.23 23.23 4.25
CA ARG A 143 -4.93 22.78 5.44
C ARG A 143 -5.36 21.32 5.30
N LEU A 144 -4.93 20.47 6.22
CA LEU A 144 -5.26 19.05 6.23
C LEU A 144 -6.66 18.82 6.81
N ASN A 145 -7.41 17.85 6.25
CA ASN A 145 -8.78 17.58 6.69
C ASN A 145 -8.80 16.57 7.84
N LEU A 146 -8.70 17.07 9.07
CA LEU A 146 -8.67 16.25 10.27
C LEU A 146 -9.84 15.26 10.37
N ARG A 147 -11.08 15.69 10.10
CA ARG A 147 -12.25 14.82 10.21
C ARG A 147 -12.18 13.66 9.22
N ALA A 148 -11.87 13.95 7.95
CA ALA A 148 -11.73 12.91 6.93
C ALA A 148 -10.58 11.95 7.26
N SER A 149 -9.45 12.48 7.75
CA SER A 149 -8.31 11.65 8.18
C SER A 149 -8.69 10.70 9.31
N LEU A 150 -9.41 11.15 10.33
CA LEU A 150 -9.84 10.30 11.45
C LEU A 150 -10.79 9.18 11.00
N THR A 151 -11.77 9.50 10.16
CA THR A 151 -12.66 8.49 9.56
C THR A 151 -11.84 7.47 8.76
N HIS A 152 -10.96 7.96 7.89
CA HIS A 152 -10.15 7.09 7.03
C HIS A 152 -9.20 6.19 7.83
N MET A 153 -8.60 6.70 8.92
CA MET A 153 -7.76 5.91 9.83
C MET A 153 -8.53 4.76 10.47
N ALA A 154 -9.75 5.02 10.96
CA ALA A 154 -10.60 3.99 11.54
C ALA A 154 -10.96 2.90 10.52
N GLU A 155 -11.33 3.31 9.30
CA GLU A 155 -11.59 2.38 8.20
C GLU A 155 -10.37 1.53 7.85
N CYS A 156 -9.19 2.15 7.71
CA CYS A 156 -7.94 1.44 7.42
C CYS A 156 -7.62 0.41 8.51
N TYR A 157 -7.79 0.78 9.77
CA TYR A 157 -7.60 -0.14 10.89
C TYR A 157 -8.53 -1.36 10.82
N LEU A 158 -9.82 -1.14 10.58
CA LEU A 158 -10.79 -2.23 10.45
C LEU A 158 -10.47 -3.12 9.24
N ARG A 159 -10.09 -2.55 8.10
CA ARG A 159 -9.67 -3.29 6.91
C ARG A 159 -8.39 -4.09 7.15
N ALA A 160 -7.41 -3.52 7.86
CA ALA A 160 -6.16 -4.21 8.23
C ALA A 160 -6.42 -5.42 9.14
N ARG A 161 -7.36 -5.27 10.10
CA ARG A 161 -7.79 -6.40 10.95
C ARG A 161 -8.53 -7.46 10.16
N TRP A 162 -9.44 -7.04 9.27
CA TRP A 162 -10.21 -7.93 8.42
C TRP A 162 -9.30 -8.82 7.56
N ILE A 163 -8.36 -8.24 6.81
CA ILE A 163 -7.52 -9.02 5.88
C ILE A 163 -6.65 -10.04 6.63
N THR A 164 -6.04 -9.64 7.75
CA THR A 164 -5.24 -10.54 8.59
C THR A 164 -6.10 -11.65 9.21
N THR A 165 -7.33 -11.34 9.63
CA THR A 165 -8.24 -12.33 10.21
C THR A 165 -8.70 -13.34 9.15
N GLU A 166 -9.09 -12.87 7.96
CA GLU A 166 -9.55 -13.73 6.87
C GLU A 166 -8.44 -14.63 6.34
N MET A 167 -7.21 -14.13 6.19
CA MET A 167 -6.07 -14.96 5.79
C MET A 167 -5.80 -16.08 6.80
N LYS A 168 -5.80 -15.76 8.10
CA LYS A 168 -5.64 -16.78 9.16
C LYS A 168 -6.77 -17.80 9.14
N ARG A 169 -8.03 -17.34 9.08
CA ARG A 169 -9.21 -18.19 9.06
C ARG A 169 -9.21 -19.18 7.89
N ARG A 170 -8.72 -18.73 6.73
CA ARG A 170 -8.67 -19.53 5.49
C ARG A 170 -7.36 -20.29 5.32
N ARG A 171 -6.42 -20.18 6.27
CA ARG A 171 -5.08 -20.77 6.19
C ARG A 171 -4.34 -20.37 4.90
N ALA A 172 -4.52 -19.12 4.49
CA ALA A 172 -3.84 -18.57 3.32
C ALA A 172 -2.34 -18.44 3.61
N GLU A 173 -1.53 -18.79 2.62
CA GLU A 173 -0.08 -18.58 2.64
C GLU A 173 0.21 -17.09 2.51
N HIS A 174 0.71 -16.48 3.60
CA HIS A 174 0.93 -15.04 3.63
C HIS A 174 2.21 -14.62 4.36
N ALA A 175 2.79 -13.53 3.88
CA ALA A 175 3.88 -12.81 4.52
C ALA A 175 3.43 -11.39 4.90
N HIS A 176 4.03 -10.84 5.96
CA HIS A 176 3.83 -9.45 6.39
C HIS A 176 5.18 -8.72 6.30
N VAL A 177 5.12 -7.53 5.71
CA VAL A 177 6.20 -6.56 5.64
C VAL A 177 5.66 -5.17 5.97
N ASP A 178 6.45 -4.38 6.69
CA ASP A 178 6.17 -2.97 6.92
C ASP A 178 7.05 -2.08 6.05
N PHE A 179 6.58 -0.87 5.75
CA PHE A 179 7.35 0.16 5.05
C PHE A 179 8.73 0.36 5.68
N GLU A 180 8.80 0.39 7.00
CA GLU A 180 10.03 0.58 7.76
C GLU A 180 11.03 -0.57 7.59
N ASP A 181 10.58 -1.76 7.15
CA ASP A 181 11.47 -2.87 6.80
C ASP A 181 12.03 -2.72 5.38
N LEU A 182 11.39 -1.91 4.53
CA LEU A 182 11.83 -1.60 3.17
C LEU A 182 12.78 -0.41 3.12
N TYR A 183 12.71 0.50 4.11
CA TYR A 183 13.52 1.72 4.19
C TYR A 183 14.09 1.94 5.60
N PRO A 184 14.85 0.99 6.19
CA PRO A 184 15.57 1.25 7.43
C PRO A 184 16.63 2.36 7.26
N GLU A 185 16.71 3.24 8.26
CA GLU A 185 17.82 4.19 8.46
C GLU A 185 18.69 3.71 9.62
N PRO A 186 20.03 3.88 9.61
CA PRO A 186 20.90 4.43 8.56
C PRO A 186 21.57 3.39 7.64
N GLU A 187 21.55 2.10 7.97
CA GLU A 187 22.14 1.02 7.15
C GLU A 187 21.03 0.14 6.56
N TYR A 188 20.89 0.18 5.23
CA TYR A 188 19.87 -0.59 4.52
C TYR A 188 20.34 -2.03 4.26
N GLU A 189 19.78 -2.96 5.03
CA GLU A 189 19.91 -4.40 4.76
C GLU A 189 18.64 -4.93 4.07
N PRO A 190 18.73 -5.48 2.84
CA PRO A 190 17.57 -5.92 2.06
C PRO A 190 16.98 -7.25 2.54
N GLU A 191 17.33 -7.74 3.73
CA GLU A 191 16.95 -9.05 4.26
C GLU A 191 15.46 -9.32 4.10
N LYS A 192 14.62 -8.35 4.49
CA LYS A 192 13.16 -8.51 4.40
C LYS A 192 12.67 -8.67 2.96
N ILE A 193 13.29 -7.96 2.00
CA ILE A 193 12.96 -8.10 0.58
C ILE A 193 13.45 -9.46 0.07
N CYS A 194 14.64 -9.90 0.49
CA CYS A 194 15.17 -11.23 0.16
C CYS A 194 14.24 -12.34 0.69
N ASP A 195 13.73 -12.23 1.92
CA ASP A 195 12.76 -13.15 2.49
C ASP A 195 11.46 -13.20 1.70
N LEU A 196 10.96 -12.04 1.24
CA LEU A 196 9.78 -11.98 0.38
C LEU A 196 10.03 -12.64 -0.98
N LEU A 197 11.21 -12.44 -1.57
CA LEU A 197 11.60 -13.09 -2.83
C LEU A 197 11.68 -14.62 -2.65
N LYS A 198 12.23 -15.11 -1.53
CA LYS A 198 12.22 -16.54 -1.17
C LYS A 198 10.78 -17.05 -1.00
N PHE A 199 9.95 -16.30 -0.29
CA PHE A 199 8.54 -16.64 -0.04
C PHE A 199 7.72 -16.81 -1.34
N VAL A 200 8.00 -15.99 -2.36
CA VAL A 200 7.37 -16.13 -3.69
C VAL A 200 8.10 -17.11 -4.61
N GLY A 201 9.14 -17.79 -4.14
CA GLY A 201 9.77 -18.94 -4.81
C GLY A 201 11.00 -18.63 -5.66
N HIS A 202 11.68 -17.51 -5.43
CA HIS A 202 12.95 -17.22 -6.10
C HIS A 202 14.13 -17.92 -5.42
N SER A 203 15.12 -18.34 -6.22
CA SER A 203 16.36 -18.97 -5.73
C SER A 203 17.31 -17.95 -5.14
N GLU A 204 18.23 -18.41 -4.29
CA GLU A 204 19.26 -17.56 -3.68
C GLU A 204 20.15 -16.88 -4.71
N GLN A 205 20.52 -17.59 -5.79
CA GLN A 205 21.29 -17.00 -6.89
C GLN A 205 20.55 -15.83 -7.53
N LYS A 206 19.26 -16.00 -7.87
CA LYS A 206 18.46 -14.94 -8.48
C LYS A 206 18.32 -13.74 -7.54
N ILE A 207 18.20 -13.99 -6.24
CA ILE A 207 18.15 -12.92 -5.23
C ILE A 207 19.47 -12.16 -5.17
N ALA A 208 20.61 -12.87 -5.17
CA ALA A 208 21.93 -12.26 -5.17
C ALA A 208 22.13 -11.34 -6.40
N ASP A 209 21.70 -11.80 -7.58
CA ASP A 209 21.77 -11.03 -8.82
C ASP A 209 20.92 -9.75 -8.79
N LEU A 210 19.82 -9.76 -8.00
CA LEU A 210 18.90 -8.62 -7.86
C LEU A 210 19.33 -7.59 -6.81
N LEU A 211 20.30 -7.90 -5.94
CA LEU A 211 20.69 -7.01 -4.83
C LEU A 211 21.05 -5.58 -5.27
N PRO A 212 21.82 -5.35 -6.36
CA PRO A 212 22.11 -3.99 -6.81
C PRO A 212 20.85 -3.21 -7.19
N PHE A 213 19.91 -3.86 -7.90
CA PHE A 213 18.65 -3.26 -8.30
C PHE A 213 17.75 -2.95 -7.10
N ILE A 214 17.68 -3.87 -6.13
CA ILE A 214 16.93 -3.68 -4.88
C ILE A 214 17.45 -2.43 -4.15
N LYS A 215 18.77 -2.35 -3.92
CA LYS A 215 19.40 -1.21 -3.23
C LYS A 215 19.12 0.11 -3.94
N GLN A 216 19.22 0.14 -5.27
CA GLN A 216 18.91 1.33 -6.07
C GLN A 216 17.43 1.76 -5.96
N LYS A 217 16.50 0.80 -6.02
CA LYS A 217 15.06 1.11 -5.97
C LYS A 217 14.61 1.60 -4.61
N VAL A 218 15.21 1.11 -3.54
CA VAL A 218 14.95 1.58 -2.19
C VAL A 218 15.48 3.00 -2.00
N SER A 219 16.72 3.29 -2.42
CA SER A 219 17.33 4.61 -2.21
C SER A 219 16.62 5.77 -2.95
N THR A 220 15.93 5.47 -4.04
CA THR A 220 15.23 6.46 -4.88
C THR A 220 13.72 6.56 -4.61
N GLY A 221 13.18 5.73 -3.70
CA GLY A 221 11.73 5.62 -3.48
C GLY A 221 11.12 6.68 -2.56
N ASN A 222 11.93 7.45 -1.82
CA ASN A 222 11.43 8.42 -0.85
C ASN A 222 10.85 9.66 -1.52
N GLN A 223 9.82 10.23 -0.91
CA GLN A 223 9.08 11.40 -1.40
C GLN A 223 9.23 12.62 -0.49
N GLU A 224 9.99 12.50 0.61
CA GLU A 224 10.39 13.61 1.49
C GLU A 224 9.22 14.49 1.93
N THR A 225 8.09 13.90 2.29
CA THR A 225 6.84 14.64 2.60
C THR A 225 7.04 15.67 3.71
N HIS A 226 7.95 15.43 4.66
CA HIS A 226 8.23 16.36 5.76
C HIS A 226 8.87 17.68 5.31
N SER A 227 9.47 17.74 4.11
CA SER A 227 10.07 18.96 3.56
C SER A 227 9.07 20.11 3.38
N VAL A 228 7.77 19.80 3.26
CA VAL A 228 6.70 20.79 3.08
C VAL A 228 5.95 21.15 4.36
N ASP A 229 6.40 20.69 5.53
CA ASP A 229 5.73 20.95 6.81
C ASP A 229 5.47 22.45 7.06
N LYS A 230 6.42 23.31 6.67
CA LYS A 230 6.29 24.77 6.78
C LYS A 230 5.13 25.37 5.98
N PHE A 231 4.57 24.63 5.02
CA PHE A 231 3.44 25.08 4.19
C PHE A 231 2.08 24.59 4.69
N ILE A 232 2.06 23.84 5.79
CA ILE A 232 0.85 23.19 6.29
C ILE A 232 0.39 23.87 7.57
N GLU A 233 -0.69 24.63 7.46
CA GLU A 233 -1.21 25.51 8.52
C GLU A 233 -1.46 24.78 9.84
N ASN A 234 -2.05 23.59 9.76
CA ASN A 234 -2.50 22.84 10.92
C ASN A 234 -1.68 21.56 11.16
N ALA A 235 -0.44 21.45 10.67
CA ALA A 235 0.36 20.23 10.78
C ALA A 235 0.53 19.74 12.22
N ALA A 236 0.89 20.63 13.15
CA ALA A 236 1.12 20.29 14.55
C ALA A 236 -0.17 19.81 15.24
N GLU A 237 -1.26 20.57 15.07
CA GLU A 237 -2.58 20.22 15.60
C GLU A 237 -3.07 18.88 15.03
N TRP A 238 -2.98 18.72 13.71
CA TRP A 238 -3.40 17.52 12.99
C TRP A 238 -2.65 16.29 13.52
N ARG A 239 -1.31 16.36 13.61
CA ARG A 239 -0.48 15.22 14.08
C ARG A 239 -0.81 14.87 15.52
N ARG A 240 -0.95 15.86 16.40
CA ARG A 240 -1.32 15.65 17.79
C ARG A 240 -2.66 14.93 17.90
N THR A 241 -3.68 15.41 17.19
CA THR A 241 -5.04 14.84 17.29
C THR A 241 -5.12 13.45 16.66
N VAL A 242 -4.53 13.25 15.48
CA VAL A 242 -4.50 11.93 14.82
C VAL A 242 -3.74 10.92 15.68
N ARG A 243 -2.59 11.29 16.26
CA ARG A 243 -1.82 10.41 17.16
C ARG A 243 -2.61 10.01 18.40
N ALA A 244 -3.31 10.94 19.02
CA ALA A 244 -4.16 10.64 20.18
C ALA A 244 -5.28 9.64 19.81
N ASN A 245 -5.94 9.82 18.67
CA ASN A 245 -6.98 8.91 18.21
C ASN A 245 -6.42 7.55 17.76
N TRP A 246 -5.23 7.51 17.14
CA TRP A 246 -4.58 6.26 16.76
C TRP A 246 -4.31 5.38 17.99
N ARG A 247 -3.83 5.96 19.09
CA ARG A 247 -3.63 5.24 20.36
C ARG A 247 -4.91 4.59 20.86
N LEU A 248 -6.02 5.34 20.83
CA LEU A 248 -7.34 4.82 21.23
C LEU A 248 -7.81 3.65 20.35
N ILE A 249 -7.66 3.77 19.03
CA ILE A 249 -8.13 2.75 18.08
C ILE A 249 -7.25 1.49 18.08
N SER A 250 -5.93 1.67 18.13
CA SER A 250 -4.95 0.58 18.07
C SER A 250 -4.79 -0.17 19.40
N GLY A 251 -5.33 0.37 20.49
CA GLY A 251 -5.14 -0.18 21.84
C GLY A 251 -3.71 0.03 22.37
N GLN A 252 -2.89 0.87 21.73
CA GLN A 252 -1.60 1.28 22.26
C GLN A 252 -1.82 2.30 23.38
N GLY A 253 -1.45 1.95 24.61
CA GLY A 253 -1.51 2.86 25.77
C GLY A 253 -0.68 4.14 25.56
N PRO A 254 -0.78 5.13 26.47
CA PRO A 254 0.01 6.36 26.36
C PRO A 254 1.50 6.04 26.40
N ILE A 255 2.23 6.39 25.33
CA ILE A 255 3.70 6.41 25.33
C ILE A 255 4.11 7.63 26.16
N SER A 256 4.79 7.41 27.27
CA SER A 256 5.48 8.44 28.05
C SER A 256 6.49 9.16 27.14
N ASN A 257 6.36 10.49 27.06
CA ASN A 257 7.23 11.36 26.27
C ASN A 257 8.70 11.21 26.65
#